data_AF-A0AAV4VEU7-F1
#
_entry.id   AF-A0AAV4VEU7-F1
#
_cell.length_a   1.000
_cell.length_b   1.000
_cell.length_c   1.000
_cell.angle_alpha   90.00
_cell.angle_beta   90.00
_cell.angle_gamma   90.00
#
_symmetry.space_group_name_H-M   'P 1'
#
loop_
_entity.id
_entity.type
_entity.pdbx_description
1 polymer ?
#
loop_
_entity_poly.entity_id
_entity_poly.type
_entity_poly.pdbx_seq_one_letter_code
_entity_poly.pdbx_strand_id
1 'polypeptide(L)'
;MPKITCDLPQCPVDASVLKTFKQLQLAGVNCHQPGPIDILLGADVFREIMLSGHLNVSGLTALESIFGWVILGKTKGISQTIISNHASCNAVEFELDKFWQLEEISNIKPYTQEETACENHFIQTFSRDSTGRFAVKFPFREFSDELGSSRDIAIHRLHQIKRRFAKNPSLFNEYHKFREDYLKLGHMELIPENEVDVPANSSFYLPHHPVPNKSGDKFRVVFDGSAKSSTGVSLNGKLMVGPQL
;
A
#
# COMPACT_ATOMS: atom_id res chain seq x y z
N MET A 1 9.92 -9.38 -14.54
CA MET A 1 9.51 -10.61 -15.25
C MET A 1 10.68 -11.06 -16.13
N PRO A 2 11.24 -12.29 -16.04
CA PRO A 2 12.57 -12.55 -16.59
C PRO A 2 12.64 -12.94 -18.08
N LYS A 3 11.55 -13.39 -18.72
CA LYS A 3 11.53 -13.76 -20.16
C LYS A 3 10.08 -13.71 -20.69
N ILE A 4 9.82 -12.93 -21.74
CA ILE A 4 8.47 -12.72 -22.31
C ILE A 4 8.09 -13.86 -23.28
N THR A 5 9.07 -14.47 -23.93
CA THR A 5 8.85 -15.51 -24.96
C THR A 5 10.04 -16.47 -25.05
N CYS A 6 9.80 -17.70 -25.51
CA CYS A 6 10.84 -18.64 -25.90
C CYS A 6 11.40 -18.33 -27.30
N ASP A 7 12.46 -19.07 -27.66
CA ASP A 7 13.11 -18.98 -28.96
C ASP A 7 12.14 -19.41 -30.06
N LEU A 8 12.17 -18.72 -31.22
CA LEU A 8 11.30 -18.99 -32.36
C LEU A 8 12.11 -19.36 -33.62
N PRO A 9 11.58 -20.26 -34.47
CA PRO A 9 10.47 -21.18 -34.20
C PRO A 9 10.77 -22.09 -33.00
N GLN A 10 9.72 -22.56 -32.29
CA GLN A 10 9.89 -23.36 -31.06
C GLN A 10 10.64 -24.69 -31.27
N CYS A 11 10.59 -25.20 -32.50
CA CYS A 11 11.35 -26.35 -32.94
C CYS A 11 11.91 -26.09 -34.34
N PRO A 12 12.99 -26.80 -34.73
CA PRO A 12 13.50 -26.73 -36.09
C PRO A 12 12.42 -27.07 -37.12
N VAL A 13 12.26 -26.21 -38.11
CA VAL A 13 11.38 -26.39 -39.25
C VAL A 13 12.19 -26.98 -40.41
N ASP A 14 11.59 -27.90 -41.17
CA ASP A 14 12.21 -28.46 -42.36
C ASP A 14 12.59 -27.33 -43.34
N ALA A 15 13.87 -27.28 -43.74
CA ALA A 15 14.41 -26.27 -44.64
C ALA A 15 13.75 -26.26 -46.03
N SER A 16 13.01 -27.31 -46.41
CA SER A 16 12.14 -27.32 -47.60
C SER A 16 11.10 -26.20 -47.60
N VAL A 17 10.67 -25.72 -46.44
CA VAL A 17 9.79 -24.54 -46.34
C VAL A 17 10.46 -23.31 -46.95
N LEU A 18 11.76 -23.12 -46.72
CA LEU A 18 12.50 -22.01 -47.33
C LEU A 18 12.61 -22.15 -48.84
N LYS A 19 12.65 -23.38 -49.36
CA LYS A 19 12.62 -23.63 -50.81
C LYS A 19 11.28 -23.23 -51.44
N THR A 20 10.17 -23.42 -50.72
CA THR A 20 8.82 -23.03 -51.16
C THR A 20 8.68 -21.51 -51.35
N PHE A 21 9.40 -20.73 -50.55
CA PHE A 21 9.35 -19.27 -50.56
C PHE A 21 10.66 -18.64 -51.06
N LYS A 22 11.46 -19.36 -51.85
CA LYS A 22 12.79 -18.90 -52.32
C LYS A 22 12.75 -17.57 -53.10
N GLN A 23 11.60 -17.25 -53.67
CA GLN A 23 11.35 -16.03 -54.44
C GLN A 23 11.09 -14.80 -53.57
N LEU A 24 10.89 -15.00 -52.25
CA LEU A 24 10.60 -13.93 -51.31
C LEU A 24 11.85 -13.56 -50.53
N GLN A 25 12.04 -12.26 -50.31
CA GLN A 25 13.05 -11.77 -49.40
C GLN A 25 12.50 -11.87 -47.96
N LEU A 26 12.89 -12.92 -47.23
CA LEU A 26 12.42 -13.15 -45.87
C LEU A 26 12.99 -12.12 -44.88
N ALA A 27 12.22 -11.80 -43.85
CA ALA A 27 12.61 -10.82 -42.84
C ALA A 27 13.75 -11.27 -41.93
N GLY A 28 14.04 -12.57 -41.87
CA GLY A 28 15.07 -13.15 -41.01
C GLY A 28 15.95 -14.16 -41.73
N VAL A 29 17.22 -14.23 -41.31
CA VAL A 29 18.16 -15.26 -41.76
C VAL A 29 17.95 -16.51 -40.91
N ASN A 30 18.02 -17.70 -41.51
CA ASN A 30 17.88 -18.99 -40.82
C ASN A 30 16.58 -19.14 -40.00
N CYS A 31 15.47 -18.52 -40.41
CA CYS A 31 14.17 -18.57 -39.71
C CYS A 31 13.53 -19.96 -39.58
N HIS A 32 14.21 -21.01 -40.03
CA HIS A 32 13.85 -22.42 -39.86
C HIS A 32 14.49 -23.04 -38.60
N GLN A 33 15.43 -22.34 -37.94
CA GLN A 33 16.10 -22.79 -36.72
C GLN A 33 15.66 -21.96 -35.52
N PRO A 34 15.43 -22.56 -34.34
CA PRO A 34 15.10 -21.82 -33.13
C PRO A 34 16.19 -20.78 -32.79
N GLY A 35 15.77 -19.53 -32.57
CA GLY A 35 16.66 -18.45 -32.17
C GLY A 35 16.00 -17.47 -31.18
N PRO A 36 16.80 -16.69 -30.45
CA PRO A 36 16.29 -15.71 -29.51
C PRO A 36 15.54 -14.58 -30.23
N ILE A 37 14.65 -13.90 -29.51
CA ILE A 37 13.95 -12.72 -30.02
C ILE A 37 14.69 -11.46 -29.55
N ASP A 38 15.12 -10.65 -30.50
CA ASP A 38 15.89 -9.42 -30.23
C ASP A 38 14.97 -8.23 -29.89
N ILE A 39 13.81 -8.13 -30.53
CA ILE A 39 12.90 -6.97 -30.43
C ILE A 39 11.45 -7.46 -30.33
N LEU A 40 10.68 -6.83 -29.42
CA LEU A 40 9.22 -6.97 -29.33
C LEU A 40 8.58 -5.66 -29.79
N LEU A 41 7.66 -5.75 -30.75
CA LEU A 41 6.94 -4.61 -31.31
C LEU A 41 5.49 -4.61 -30.80
N GLY A 42 5.01 -3.45 -30.41
CA GLY A 42 3.64 -3.26 -29.91
C GLY A 42 2.60 -3.40 -31.04
N ALA A 43 1.34 -3.64 -30.65
CA ALA A 43 0.23 -3.72 -31.61
C ALA A 43 -0.14 -2.37 -32.22
N ASP A 44 0.23 -1.27 -31.56
CA ASP A 44 0.07 0.10 -32.01
C ASP A 44 0.84 0.41 -33.29
N VAL A 45 1.99 -0.24 -33.51
CA VAL A 45 2.81 -0.08 -34.73
C VAL A 45 2.52 -1.12 -35.82
N PHE A 46 1.53 -2.01 -35.60
CA PHE A 46 1.25 -3.12 -36.50
C PHE A 46 0.89 -2.65 -37.92
N ARG A 47 0.15 -1.55 -38.02
CA ARG A 47 -0.35 -1.03 -39.30
C ARG A 47 0.77 -0.41 -40.15
N GLU A 48 1.80 0.14 -39.51
CA GLU A 48 2.97 0.73 -40.15
C GLU A 48 3.95 -0.35 -40.65
N ILE A 49 3.98 -1.51 -39.98
CA ILE A 49 4.92 -2.59 -40.28
C ILE A 49 4.40 -3.51 -41.39
N MET A 50 3.10 -3.85 -41.36
CA MET A 50 2.52 -4.82 -42.28
C MET A 50 2.15 -4.18 -43.62
N LEU A 51 2.52 -4.84 -44.71
CA LEU A 51 2.20 -4.44 -46.08
C LEU A 51 1.07 -5.32 -46.64
N SER A 52 0.58 -4.99 -47.84
CA SER A 52 -0.57 -5.68 -48.46
C SER A 52 -0.23 -7.05 -49.07
N GLY A 53 1.06 -7.37 -49.23
CA GLY A 53 1.52 -8.62 -49.83
C GLY A 53 1.17 -9.83 -48.97
N HIS A 54 0.56 -10.83 -49.60
CA HIS A 54 0.26 -12.11 -48.97
C HIS A 54 0.35 -13.25 -49.98
N LEU A 55 0.84 -14.41 -49.54
CA LEU A 55 0.93 -15.61 -50.37
C LEU A 55 0.62 -16.84 -49.52
N ASN A 56 -0.32 -17.68 -49.97
CA ASN A 56 -0.63 -18.94 -49.31
C ASN A 56 -0.10 -20.11 -50.13
N VAL A 57 0.73 -20.96 -49.52
CA VAL A 57 1.24 -22.18 -50.15
C VAL A 57 1.19 -23.33 -49.16
N SER A 58 0.44 -24.38 -49.51
CA SER A 58 0.40 -25.64 -48.75
C SER A 58 0.04 -25.48 -47.25
N GLY A 59 -0.84 -24.53 -46.92
CA GLY A 59 -1.27 -24.26 -45.52
C GLY A 59 -0.34 -23.34 -44.73
N LEU A 60 0.74 -22.84 -45.35
CA LEU A 60 1.57 -21.77 -44.84
C LEU A 60 1.18 -20.44 -45.52
N THR A 61 1.25 -19.36 -44.76
CA THR A 61 0.96 -18.00 -45.23
C THR A 61 2.21 -17.15 -45.06
N ALA A 62 2.71 -16.58 -46.15
CA ALA A 62 3.71 -15.53 -46.11
C ALA A 62 3.01 -14.17 -46.14
N LEU A 63 3.36 -13.27 -45.22
CA LEU A 63 2.89 -11.90 -45.16
C LEU A 63 4.05 -10.94 -45.38
N GLU A 64 3.83 -9.91 -46.17
CA GLU A 64 4.83 -8.89 -46.45
C GLU A 64 4.87 -7.86 -45.32
N SER A 65 6.07 -7.48 -44.90
CA SER A 65 6.31 -6.40 -43.95
C SER A 65 7.43 -5.51 -44.45
N ILE A 66 7.60 -4.34 -43.84
CA ILE A 66 8.71 -3.43 -44.13
C ILE A 66 10.10 -4.05 -43.88
N PHE A 67 10.18 -5.14 -43.10
CA PHE A 67 11.42 -5.86 -42.82
C PHE A 67 11.69 -7.03 -43.80
N GLY A 68 10.72 -7.34 -44.67
CA GLY A 68 10.71 -8.53 -45.51
C GLY A 68 9.52 -9.44 -45.21
N TRP A 69 9.48 -10.60 -45.87
CA TRP A 69 8.37 -11.53 -45.77
C TRP A 69 8.46 -12.41 -44.51
N VAL A 70 7.35 -12.53 -43.78
CA VAL A 70 7.19 -13.34 -42.57
C VAL A 70 6.33 -14.55 -42.87
N ILE A 71 6.79 -15.75 -42.51
CA ILE A 71 6.06 -17.01 -42.75
C ILE A 71 5.31 -17.42 -41.47
N LEU A 72 4.03 -17.71 -41.63
CA LEU A 72 3.09 -18.14 -40.61
C LEU A 72 2.48 -19.48 -41.01
N GLY A 73 2.12 -20.30 -40.03
CA GLY A 73 1.35 -21.52 -40.26
C GLY A 73 1.94 -22.75 -39.60
N LYS A 74 1.29 -23.89 -39.83
CA LYS A 74 1.65 -25.17 -39.22
C LYS A 74 2.41 -26.02 -40.23
N THR A 75 3.57 -26.54 -39.83
CA THR A 75 4.33 -27.52 -40.62
C THR A 75 4.04 -28.93 -40.12
N LYS A 76 4.31 -29.95 -40.94
CA LYS A 76 4.14 -31.35 -40.56
C LYS A 76 5.29 -31.75 -39.62
N GLY A 77 5.14 -31.43 -38.34
CA GLY A 77 6.11 -31.67 -37.27
C GLY A 77 5.40 -31.88 -35.93
N ILE A 78 6.03 -32.65 -35.05
CA ILE A 78 5.51 -33.26 -33.82
C ILE A 78 4.52 -32.36 -33.06
N SER A 79 3.34 -32.91 -32.77
CA SER A 79 2.40 -32.36 -31.79
C SER A 79 3.07 -32.34 -30.41
N GLN A 80 3.61 -31.20 -30.02
CA GLN A 80 3.98 -30.91 -28.65
C GLN A 80 3.24 -29.66 -28.18
N THR A 81 2.86 -29.75 -26.90
CA THR A 81 2.08 -28.84 -26.08
C THR A 81 1.97 -27.42 -26.66
N ILE A 82 0.75 -26.98 -26.98
CA ILE A 82 0.48 -25.57 -27.25
C ILE A 82 0.89 -24.79 -25.99
N ILE A 83 2.08 -24.20 -25.99
CA ILE A 83 2.43 -23.19 -25.01
C ILE A 83 1.73 -21.92 -25.46
N SER A 84 0.46 -21.79 -25.07
CA SER A 84 -0.23 -20.51 -25.13
C SER A 84 0.42 -19.61 -24.08
N ASN A 85 1.37 -18.78 -24.52
CA ASN A 85 1.84 -17.68 -23.69
C ASN A 85 0.73 -16.62 -23.69
N HIS A 86 -0.22 -16.78 -22.78
CA HIS A 86 -1.11 -15.70 -22.41
C HIS A 86 -0.26 -14.69 -21.65
N ALA A 87 0.18 -13.62 -22.32
CA ALA A 87 0.61 -12.43 -21.62
C ALA A 87 -0.66 -11.80 -21.02
N SER A 88 -1.08 -12.27 -19.85
CA SER A 88 -1.90 -11.39 -19.02
C SER A 88 -0.97 -10.24 -18.66
N CYS A 89 -1.33 -9.04 -19.07
CA CYS A 89 -0.87 -7.89 -18.34
C CYS A 89 -1.47 -8.06 -16.94
N ASN A 90 -0.70 -8.64 -16.02
CA ASN A 90 -0.86 -8.35 -14.62
C ASN A 90 -0.41 -6.89 -14.49
N ALA A 91 -1.25 -5.97 -14.96
CA ALA A 91 -1.30 -4.63 -14.42
C ALA A 91 -1.64 -4.86 -12.94
N VAL A 92 -0.55 -5.04 -12.17
CA VAL A 92 -0.45 -5.09 -10.71
C VAL A 92 -1.82 -5.25 -10.09
N GLU A 93 -2.34 -6.49 -9.92
CA GLU A 93 -3.67 -6.80 -9.33
C GLU A 93 -4.41 -5.51 -9.02
N PHE A 94 -4.84 -4.81 -10.08
CA PHE A 94 -5.51 -3.54 -9.85
C PHE A 94 -6.86 -4.10 -9.58
N GLU A 95 -7.07 -4.40 -8.30
CA GLU A 95 -8.30 -4.91 -7.75
C GLU A 95 -9.31 -3.84 -8.13
N LEU A 96 -9.84 -3.97 -9.34
CA LEU A 96 -10.72 -3.00 -9.96
C LEU A 96 -11.89 -2.83 -8.99
N ASP A 97 -12.31 -3.91 -8.35
CA ASP A 97 -13.25 -3.92 -7.23
C ASP A 97 -12.79 -3.09 -6.03
N LYS A 98 -11.52 -3.14 -5.58
CA LYS A 98 -11.03 -2.25 -4.52
C LYS A 98 -10.90 -0.81 -4.98
N PHE A 99 -10.44 -0.58 -6.20
CA PHE A 99 -10.35 0.75 -6.77
C PHE A 99 -11.75 1.36 -6.90
N TRP A 100 -12.73 0.61 -7.42
CA TRP A 100 -14.12 1.02 -7.47
C TRP A 100 -14.74 1.13 -6.09
N GLN A 101 -14.39 0.31 -5.09
CA GLN A 101 -14.83 0.51 -3.71
C GLN A 101 -14.24 1.76 -3.05
N LEU A 102 -13.02 2.17 -3.44
CA LEU A 102 -12.34 3.36 -2.93
C LEU A 102 -12.77 4.64 -3.67
N GLU A 103 -13.06 4.54 -4.97
CA GLU A 103 -13.45 5.66 -5.85
C GLU A 103 -14.97 5.78 -6.01
N GLU A 104 -15.75 4.74 -5.70
CA GLU A 104 -17.18 4.93 -5.43
C GLU A 104 -17.27 5.89 -4.27
N ILE A 105 -17.86 7.05 -4.55
CA ILE A 105 -18.50 7.88 -3.53
C ILE A 105 -19.52 6.96 -2.88
N SER A 106 -19.10 6.31 -1.78
CA SER A 106 -19.92 5.37 -1.04
C SER A 106 -21.29 6.01 -0.88
N ASN A 107 -22.36 5.28 -1.20
CA ASN A 107 -23.72 5.67 -0.82
C ASN A 107 -23.65 6.21 0.60
N ILE A 108 -23.85 7.52 0.77
CA ILE A 108 -23.61 8.23 2.02
C ILE A 108 -24.46 7.51 3.06
N LYS A 109 -23.81 6.65 3.86
CA LYS A 109 -24.52 6.03 4.97
C LYS A 109 -24.89 7.19 5.88
N PRO A 110 -26.17 7.36 6.21
CA PRO A 110 -26.53 8.37 7.19
C PRO A 110 -25.73 8.07 8.44
N TYR A 111 -25.05 9.10 8.96
CA TYR A 111 -24.30 8.99 10.20
C TYR A 111 -25.20 8.41 11.28
N THR A 112 -24.63 7.54 12.10
CA THR A 112 -25.27 7.15 13.35
C THR A 112 -25.51 8.38 14.23
N GLN A 113 -26.36 8.23 15.23
CA GLN A 113 -26.63 9.31 16.17
C GLN A 113 -25.34 9.77 16.89
N GLU A 114 -24.44 8.84 17.25
CA GLU A 114 -23.16 9.17 17.89
C GLU A 114 -22.21 9.89 16.93
N GLU A 115 -22.09 9.43 15.68
CA GLU A 115 -21.25 10.10 14.67
C GLU A 115 -21.74 11.52 14.38
N THR A 116 -23.07 11.71 14.30
CA THR A 116 -23.68 13.04 14.13
C THR A 116 -23.41 13.93 15.35
N ALA A 117 -23.51 13.40 16.57
CA ALA A 117 -23.20 14.14 17.79
C ALA A 117 -21.71 14.52 17.88
N CYS A 118 -20.81 13.61 17.47
CA CYS A 118 -19.38 13.87 17.40
C CYS A 118 -19.04 14.97 16.39
N GLU A 119 -19.64 14.94 15.20
CA GLU A 119 -19.45 15.98 14.17
C GLU A 119 -19.96 17.34 14.66
N ASN A 120 -21.16 17.38 15.26
CA ASN A 120 -21.70 18.61 15.84
C ASN A 120 -20.81 19.16 16.95
N HIS A 121 -20.29 18.30 17.84
CA HIS A 121 -19.33 18.69 18.88
C HIS A 121 -18.04 19.27 18.27
N PHE A 122 -17.52 18.66 17.21
CA PHE A 122 -16.38 19.18 16.49
C PHE A 122 -16.67 20.59 15.95
N ILE A 123 -17.75 20.77 15.18
CA ILE A 123 -18.14 22.08 14.62
C ILE A 123 -18.28 23.15 15.69
N GLN A 124 -18.88 22.81 16.84
CA GLN A 124 -19.11 23.76 17.93
C GLN A 124 -17.85 24.12 18.73
N THR A 125 -16.87 23.22 18.80
CA THR A 125 -15.70 23.38 19.67
C THR A 125 -14.40 23.64 18.91
N PHE A 126 -14.43 23.47 17.59
CA PHE A 126 -13.34 23.77 16.70
C PHE A 126 -13.07 25.27 16.68
N SER A 127 -11.80 25.62 16.85
CA SER A 127 -11.31 26.98 16.73
C SER A 127 -9.88 26.98 16.23
N ARG A 128 -9.39 28.16 15.83
CA ARG A 128 -7.96 28.41 15.64
C ARG A 128 -7.46 29.35 16.72
N ASP A 129 -6.33 29.01 17.32
CA ASP A 129 -5.67 29.91 18.26
C ASP A 129 -4.99 31.09 17.54
N SER A 130 -4.44 32.02 18.31
CA SER A 130 -3.73 33.21 17.78
C SER A 130 -2.48 32.87 16.96
N THR A 131 -1.98 31.63 17.04
CA THR A 131 -0.86 31.13 16.25
C THR A 131 -1.31 30.40 14.97
N GLY A 132 -2.62 30.27 14.77
CA GLY A 132 -3.22 29.58 13.63
C GLY A 132 -3.32 28.06 13.79
N ARG A 133 -3.03 27.50 14.97
CA ARG A 133 -3.18 26.06 15.25
C ARG A 133 -4.64 25.72 15.52
N PHE A 134 -5.05 24.52 15.12
CA PHE A 134 -6.38 24.02 15.43
C PHE A 134 -6.48 23.62 16.91
N ALA A 135 -7.52 24.11 17.57
CA ALA A 135 -7.89 23.71 18.91
C ALA A 135 -9.28 23.07 18.87
N VAL A 136 -9.40 21.86 19.41
CA VAL A 136 -10.63 21.09 19.46
C VAL A 136 -10.79 20.51 20.86
N LYS A 137 -12.02 20.45 21.37
CA LYS A 137 -12.29 19.79 22.64
C LYS A 137 -12.50 18.30 22.43
N PHE A 138 -12.06 17.48 23.39
CA PHE A 138 -12.35 16.05 23.37
C PHE A 138 -13.87 15.78 23.40
N PRO A 139 -14.38 14.90 22.51
CA PRO A 139 -15.82 14.59 22.42
C PRO A 139 -16.22 13.54 23.46
N PHE A 140 -16.38 13.93 24.72
CA PHE A 140 -16.80 13.01 25.78
C PHE A 140 -18.27 12.60 25.67
N ARG A 141 -18.59 11.33 25.93
CA ARG A 141 -19.96 10.81 26.07
C ARG A 141 -20.61 11.34 27.36
N GLU A 142 -21.84 11.84 27.27
CA GLU A 142 -22.56 12.44 28.41
C GLU A 142 -22.84 11.47 29.57
N PHE A 143 -23.22 10.21 29.27
CA PHE A 143 -23.64 9.22 30.28
C PHE A 143 -22.66 8.05 30.38
N SER A 144 -21.42 8.34 30.75
CA SER A 144 -20.40 7.30 30.82
C SER A 144 -19.88 7.15 32.24
N ASP A 145 -19.58 5.92 32.66
CA ASP A 145 -19.00 5.56 33.97
C ASP A 145 -17.88 6.51 34.44
N GLU A 146 -17.57 6.57 35.72
CA GLU A 146 -16.43 7.40 36.13
C GLU A 146 -15.09 6.79 35.67
N LEU A 147 -14.20 7.65 35.15
CA LEU A 147 -12.82 7.28 34.91
C LEU A 147 -12.15 7.02 36.27
N GLY A 148 -11.84 5.77 36.58
CA GLY A 148 -11.14 5.44 37.81
C GLY A 148 -9.69 5.92 37.83
N SER A 149 -8.97 5.57 38.89
CA SER A 149 -7.54 5.86 38.99
C SER A 149 -6.74 5.12 37.90
N SER A 150 -5.87 5.86 37.21
CA SER A 150 -4.98 5.35 36.14
C SER A 150 -3.49 5.51 36.48
N ARG A 151 -3.16 6.23 37.56
CA ARG A 151 -1.81 6.63 37.93
C ARG A 151 -0.88 5.44 38.17
N ASP A 152 -1.30 4.49 39.00
CA ASP A 152 -0.47 3.33 39.34
C ASP A 152 -0.17 2.45 38.12
N ILE A 153 -1.13 2.33 37.20
CA ILE A 153 -0.98 1.60 35.95
C ILE A 153 0.05 2.30 35.05
N ALA A 154 -0.03 3.62 34.90
CA ALA A 154 0.92 4.41 34.13
C ALA A 154 2.34 4.34 34.73
N ILE A 155 2.47 4.46 36.05
CA ILE A 155 3.75 4.34 36.77
C ILE A 155 4.35 2.94 36.60
N HIS A 156 3.55 1.89 36.73
CA HIS A 156 4.03 0.53 36.54
C HIS A 156 4.60 0.31 35.13
N ARG A 157 3.91 0.79 34.09
CA ARG A 157 4.39 0.74 32.69
C ARG A 157 5.63 1.61 32.47
N LEU A 158 5.72 2.77 33.12
CA LEU A 158 6.92 3.61 33.09
C LEU A 158 8.14 2.86 33.66
N HIS A 159 7.99 2.14 34.78
CA HIS A 159 9.08 1.33 35.33
C HIS A 159 9.52 0.21 34.38
N GLN A 160 8.59 -0.44 33.69
CA GLN A 160 8.93 -1.45 32.66
C GLN A 160 9.78 -0.84 31.53
N ILE A 161 9.41 0.34 31.07
CA ILE A 161 10.14 1.07 30.02
C ILE A 161 11.52 1.49 30.50
N LYS A 162 11.64 2.01 31.73
CA LYS A 162 12.94 2.34 32.34
C LYS A 162 13.88 1.13 32.41
N ARG A 163 13.36 -0.06 32.71
CA ARG A 163 14.17 -1.31 32.66
C ARG A 163 14.65 -1.63 31.24
N ARG A 164 13.83 -1.35 30.21
CA ARG A 164 14.23 -1.51 28.80
C ARG A 164 15.30 -0.49 28.39
N PHE A 165 15.19 0.75 28.84
CA PHE A 165 16.20 1.80 28.63
C PHE A 165 17.56 1.43 29.21
N ALA A 166 17.59 0.85 30.41
CA ALA A 166 18.83 0.38 31.04
C ALA A 166 19.56 -0.68 30.19
N LYS A 167 18.83 -1.47 29.40
CA LYS A 167 19.39 -2.50 28.50
C LYS A 167 19.69 -1.99 27.09
N ASN A 168 19.16 -0.82 26.71
CA ASN A 168 19.31 -0.25 25.37
C ASN A 168 19.55 1.27 25.47
N PRO A 169 20.82 1.69 25.59
CA PRO A 169 21.17 3.10 25.69
C PRO A 169 20.77 3.94 24.47
N SER A 170 20.76 3.36 23.26
CA SER A 170 20.34 4.07 22.04
C SER A 170 18.87 4.48 22.13
N LEU A 171 18.01 3.54 22.53
CA LEU A 171 16.57 3.78 22.73
C LEU A 171 16.33 4.84 23.81
N PHE A 172 17.12 4.83 24.89
CA PHE A 172 17.02 5.84 25.94
C PHE A 172 17.36 7.25 25.42
N ASN A 173 18.48 7.39 24.70
CA ASN A 173 18.95 8.68 24.21
C ASN A 173 17.96 9.32 23.24
N GLU A 174 17.44 8.54 22.30
CA GLU A 174 16.41 9.02 21.39
C GLU A 174 15.12 9.36 22.14
N TYR A 175 14.71 8.57 23.14
CA TYR A 175 13.48 8.86 23.92
C TYR A 175 13.65 10.14 24.74
N HIS A 176 14.82 10.32 25.32
CA HIS A 176 15.20 11.55 26.00
C HIS A 176 15.11 12.73 25.05
N LYS A 177 15.65 12.63 23.83
CA LYS A 177 15.55 13.68 22.81
C LYS A 177 14.11 14.02 22.46
N PHE A 178 13.26 13.01 22.21
CA PHE A 178 11.82 13.22 21.98
C PHE A 178 11.18 14.02 23.13
N ARG A 179 11.45 13.62 24.38
CA ARG A 179 10.89 14.30 25.56
C ARG A 179 11.34 15.76 25.64
N GLU A 180 12.63 16.03 25.46
CA GLU A 180 13.16 17.40 25.48
C GLU A 180 12.55 18.27 24.38
N ASP A 181 12.41 17.73 23.17
CA ASP A 181 11.79 18.44 22.05
C ASP A 181 10.31 18.72 22.34
N TYR A 182 9.58 17.75 22.91
CA TYR A 182 8.18 17.89 23.30
C TYR A 182 7.96 18.98 24.38
N LEU A 183 8.89 19.08 25.34
CA LEU A 183 8.91 20.15 26.34
C LEU A 183 9.20 21.52 25.71
N LYS A 184 10.25 21.62 24.89
CA LYS A 184 10.66 22.88 24.24
C LYS A 184 9.58 23.45 23.31
N LEU A 185 8.81 22.58 22.67
CA LEU A 185 7.69 22.98 21.81
C LEU A 185 6.43 23.38 22.60
N GLY A 186 6.44 23.26 23.93
CA GLY A 186 5.30 23.54 24.79
C GLY A 186 4.17 22.52 24.66
N HIS A 187 4.47 21.28 24.24
CA HIS A 187 3.48 20.20 24.13
C HIS A 187 3.31 19.40 25.43
N MET A 188 4.19 19.64 26.41
CA MET A 188 4.05 19.14 27.77
C MET A 188 4.68 20.14 28.75
N GLU A 189 4.27 20.04 30.00
CA GLU A 189 4.85 20.77 31.11
C GLU A 189 5.03 19.83 32.32
N LEU A 190 5.79 20.27 33.30
CA LEU A 190 5.86 19.56 34.57
C LEU A 190 4.54 19.80 35.31
N ILE A 191 3.93 18.71 35.81
CA ILE A 191 2.70 18.79 36.59
C ILE A 191 2.96 19.67 37.84
N PRO A 192 2.18 20.73 38.07
CA PRO A 192 2.28 21.54 39.28
C PRO A 192 2.12 20.70 40.55
N GLU A 193 2.83 21.02 41.63
CA GLU A 193 2.80 20.22 42.88
C GLU A 193 1.38 20.07 43.44
N ASN A 194 0.54 21.09 43.29
CA ASN A 194 -0.86 21.08 43.71
C ASN A 194 -1.79 20.22 42.83
N GLU A 195 -1.30 19.70 41.70
CA GLU A 195 -2.06 18.88 40.74
C GLU A 195 -1.60 17.41 40.70
N VAL A 196 -0.55 17.06 41.46
CA VAL A 196 0.02 15.70 41.46
C VAL A 196 -0.95 14.67 42.05
N ASP A 197 -1.65 15.04 43.13
CA ASP A 197 -2.52 14.15 43.91
C ASP A 197 -3.98 14.64 43.87
N VAL A 198 -4.48 14.90 42.67
CA VAL A 198 -5.90 15.22 42.44
C VAL A 198 -6.79 13.97 42.51
N PRO A 199 -8.09 14.12 42.80
CA PRO A 199 -9.04 13.01 42.79
C PRO A 199 -9.01 12.22 41.48
N ALA A 200 -9.32 10.92 41.56
CA ALA A 200 -9.24 9.99 40.42
C ALA A 200 -10.01 10.45 39.17
N ASN A 201 -11.11 11.21 39.35
CA ASN A 201 -11.96 11.69 38.26
C ASN A 201 -11.50 13.04 37.67
N SER A 202 -10.48 13.68 38.27
CA SER A 202 -9.98 14.99 37.84
C SER A 202 -8.77 14.88 36.90
N SER A 203 -8.17 13.71 36.76
CA SER A 203 -7.02 13.49 35.87
C SER A 203 -7.00 12.08 35.30
N PHE A 204 -6.39 11.91 34.13
CA PHE A 204 -6.15 10.60 33.54
C PHE A 204 -4.70 10.47 33.07
N TYR A 205 -3.99 9.49 33.62
CA TYR A 205 -2.57 9.25 33.34
C TYR A 205 -2.44 8.28 32.18
N LEU A 206 -2.03 8.78 31.01
CA LEU A 206 -1.80 7.96 29.83
C LEU A 206 -0.45 7.24 29.93
N PRO A 207 -0.43 5.89 29.95
CA PRO A 207 0.82 5.19 29.76
C PRO A 207 1.33 5.46 28.35
N HIS A 208 2.64 5.57 28.19
CA HIS A 208 3.24 5.87 26.90
C HIS A 208 4.42 4.93 26.66
N HIS A 209 4.74 4.63 25.41
CA HIS A 209 5.88 3.77 25.08
C HIS A 209 6.46 4.07 23.69
N PRO A 210 7.77 3.88 23.49
CA PRO A 210 8.39 4.04 22.18
C PRO A 210 8.11 2.82 21.28
N VAL A 211 7.65 3.10 20.06
CA VAL A 211 7.35 2.11 19.01
C VAL A 211 8.27 2.36 17.81
N PRO A 212 9.13 1.40 17.42
CA PRO A 212 10.01 1.56 16.27
C PRO A 212 9.20 1.75 14.98
N ASN A 213 9.69 2.61 14.09
CA ASN A 213 9.16 2.72 12.75
C ASN A 213 9.61 1.50 11.91
N LYS A 214 8.94 1.23 10.79
CA LYS A 214 9.20 0.06 9.94
C LYS A 214 10.67 -0.07 9.49
N SER A 215 11.35 1.07 9.33
CA SER A 215 12.77 1.14 8.94
C SER A 215 13.75 0.94 10.11
N GLY A 216 13.28 0.92 11.36
CA GLY A 216 14.13 0.75 12.56
C GLY A 216 14.87 2.00 13.04
N ASP A 217 15.11 2.99 12.17
CA ASP A 217 15.99 4.14 12.46
C ASP A 217 15.36 5.26 13.32
N LYS A 218 14.05 5.24 13.50
CA LYS A 218 13.30 6.22 14.30
C LYS A 218 12.18 5.52 15.02
N PHE A 219 11.82 5.94 16.22
CA PHE A 219 10.56 5.55 16.85
C PHE A 219 9.61 6.74 17.00
N ARG A 220 8.35 6.43 17.24
CA ARG A 220 7.35 7.37 17.75
C ARG A 220 6.99 7.00 19.18
N VAL A 221 6.69 7.97 20.03
CA VAL A 221 6.09 7.70 21.34
C VAL A 221 4.58 7.64 21.17
N VAL A 222 3.99 6.54 21.60
CA VAL A 222 2.54 6.32 21.57
C VAL A 222 2.00 6.47 22.97
N PHE A 223 0.96 7.30 23.13
CA PHE A 223 0.17 7.42 24.35
C PHE A 223 -1.03 6.48 24.26
N ASP A 224 -1.15 5.54 25.20
CA ASP A 224 -2.16 4.50 25.18
C ASP A 224 -3.45 4.97 25.88
N GLY A 225 -4.33 5.61 25.10
CA GLY A 225 -5.68 5.99 25.53
C GLY A 225 -6.63 4.80 25.71
N SER A 226 -6.24 3.60 25.30
CA SER A 226 -7.04 2.37 25.47
C SER A 226 -6.76 1.64 26.78
N ALA A 227 -5.71 2.05 27.52
CA ALA A 227 -5.42 1.53 28.84
C ALA A 227 -6.62 1.73 29.77
N LYS A 228 -7.06 0.64 30.40
CA LYS A 228 -8.16 0.66 31.36
C LYS A 228 -7.68 1.22 32.70
N SER A 229 -8.52 2.03 33.34
CA SER A 229 -8.35 2.49 34.71
C SER A 229 -8.78 1.44 35.74
N SER A 230 -8.74 1.79 37.03
CA SER A 230 -9.23 0.95 38.13
C SER A 230 -10.70 0.53 38.00
N THR A 231 -11.53 1.29 37.28
CA THR A 231 -12.95 0.94 37.00
C THR A 231 -13.11 0.03 35.78
N GLY A 232 -12.01 -0.31 35.09
CA GLY A 232 -12.06 -1.10 33.86
C GLY A 232 -12.38 -0.29 32.60
N VAL A 233 -12.53 1.03 32.73
CA VAL A 233 -12.87 1.95 31.64
C VAL A 233 -11.64 2.72 31.17
N SER A 234 -11.49 2.91 29.85
CA SER A 234 -10.38 3.63 29.21
C SER A 234 -10.79 5.01 28.74
N LEU A 235 -9.81 5.90 28.52
CA LEU A 235 -10.08 7.24 28.00
C LEU A 235 -10.72 7.18 26.61
N ASN A 236 -10.22 6.35 25.70
CA ASN A 236 -10.82 6.18 24.38
C ASN A 236 -12.24 5.63 24.46
N GLY A 237 -12.53 4.77 25.44
CA GLY A 237 -13.89 4.29 25.72
C GLY A 237 -14.85 5.38 26.23
N LYS A 238 -14.35 6.56 26.60
CA LYS A 238 -15.15 7.73 26.98
C LYS A 238 -15.46 8.67 25.83
N LEU A 239 -14.70 8.59 24.75
CA LEU A 239 -14.84 9.49 23.62
C LEU A 239 -15.85 8.92 22.63
N MET A 240 -16.70 9.80 22.08
CA MET A 240 -17.59 9.47 20.97
C MET A 240 -16.77 9.01 19.77
N VAL A 241 -17.33 8.09 18.98
CA VAL A 241 -16.73 7.67 17.71
C VAL A 241 -17.26 8.58 16.62
N GLY A 242 -16.35 9.28 15.95
CA GLY A 242 -16.68 10.09 14.77
C GLY A 242 -16.85 9.22 13.52
N PRO A 243 -17.46 9.79 12.46
CA PRO A 243 -17.65 9.08 11.20
C PRO A 243 -16.32 8.65 10.60
N GLN A 244 -16.32 7.51 9.90
CA GLN A 244 -15.18 7.13 9.05
C GLN A 244 -15.11 8.09 7.86
N LEU A 245 -13.98 8.82 7.75
CA LEU A 245 -13.66 9.73 6.65
C LEU A 245 -12.95 8.99 5.52
#